data_AF-A0A0K2RIE2-F1
#
_entry.id   AF-A0A0K2RIE2-F1
#
_cell.length_a   1.000
_cell.length_b   1.000
_cell.length_c   1.000
_cell.angle_alpha   90.00
_cell.angle_beta   90.00
_cell.angle_gamma   90.00
#
_symmetry.space_group_name_H-M   'P 1'
#
loop_
_entity.id
_entity.type
_entity.pdbx_description
1 polymer ?
#
loop_
_entity_poly.entity_id
_entity_poly.type
_entity_poly.pdbx_seq_one_letter_code
_entity_poly.pdbx_strand_id
1 'polypeptide(L)'
;MNSFTDNYTINGITLTAQPIHRQNEVLTPDALEFVAALHRATAERRQELMQARHARRGQIASGQDPRFLPETAGIRNDPNWRVAPRHRAWKTDAWRSPGRLTGR
;
A
#
# COMPACT_ATOMS: atom_id res chain seq x y z
N MET A 1 -16.93 31.71 19.82
CA MET A 1 -16.63 30.42 20.46
C MET A 1 -16.70 29.32 19.40
N ASN A 2 -15.56 28.84 18.89
CA ASN A 2 -15.54 27.72 17.95
C ASN A 2 -15.06 26.47 18.70
N SER A 3 -15.96 25.84 19.44
CA SER A 3 -15.74 24.53 20.05
C SER A 3 -16.12 23.45 19.03
N PHE A 4 -15.17 23.02 18.19
CA PHE A 4 -15.37 21.89 17.25
C PHE A 4 -14.08 21.08 17.06
N THR A 5 -13.37 20.78 18.15
CA THR A 5 -12.27 19.81 18.16
C THR A 5 -12.57 18.69 19.14
N ASP A 6 -13.76 18.11 19.05
CA ASP A 6 -14.07 16.90 19.79
C ASP A 6 -13.47 15.72 19.00
N ASN A 7 -12.16 15.52 19.20
CA ASN A 7 -11.51 14.28 18.80
C ASN A 7 -12.23 13.14 19.51
N TYR A 8 -12.87 12.27 18.73
CA TYR A 8 -13.61 11.15 19.27
C TYR A 8 -12.88 9.85 18.93
N THR A 9 -12.74 9.01 19.96
CA THR A 9 -12.04 7.73 19.87
C THR A 9 -13.04 6.59 19.74
N ILE A 10 -12.92 5.81 18.68
CA ILE A 10 -13.67 4.56 18.47
C ILE A 10 -12.68 3.42 18.39
N ASN A 11 -12.88 2.34 19.15
CA ASN A 11 -12.10 1.10 19.01
C ASN A 11 -10.56 1.31 19.09
N GLY A 12 -10.12 2.36 19.79
CA GLY A 12 -8.71 2.75 19.91
C GLY A 12 -8.16 3.60 18.75
N ILE A 13 -9.02 4.03 17.82
CA ILE A 13 -8.70 4.98 16.74
C ILE A 13 -9.23 6.35 17.11
N THR A 14 -8.37 7.37 17.05
CA THR A 14 -8.77 8.76 17.22
C THR A 14 -8.96 9.42 15.86
N LEU A 15 -10.18 9.92 15.61
CA LEU A 15 -10.46 10.72 14.42
C LEU A 15 -10.10 12.18 14.69
N THR A 16 -9.08 12.69 14.00
CA THR A 16 -8.53 14.04 14.22
C THR A 16 -9.08 15.10 13.26
N ALA A 17 -9.78 14.66 12.21
CA ALA A 17 -10.36 15.55 11.21
C ALA A 17 -11.77 15.97 11.62
N GLN A 18 -12.22 17.13 11.14
CA GLN A 18 -13.60 17.56 11.32
C GLN A 18 -14.56 16.57 10.63
N PRO A 19 -15.67 16.19 11.28
CA PRO A 19 -16.66 15.32 10.66
C PRO A 19 -17.19 15.87 9.34
N ILE A 20 -17.17 15.06 8.29
CA ILE A 20 -17.74 15.41 6.98
C ILE A 20 -19.03 14.63 6.70
N HIS A 21 -19.86 15.18 5.82
CA HIS A 21 -21.12 14.55 5.41
C HIS A 21 -20.88 13.14 4.86
N ARG A 22 -21.68 12.16 5.32
CA ARG A 22 -21.64 10.73 4.95
C ARG A 22 -20.36 9.97 5.30
N GLN A 23 -19.45 10.53 6.11
CA GLN A 23 -18.25 9.79 6.52
C GLN A 23 -18.56 8.49 7.27
N ASN A 24 -19.69 8.42 7.97
CA ASN A 24 -20.15 7.26 8.72
C ASN A 24 -20.55 6.07 7.82
N GLU A 25 -20.77 6.28 6.52
CA GLU A 25 -20.98 5.19 5.55
C GLU A 25 -19.68 4.43 5.25
N VAL A 26 -18.52 5.10 5.42
CA VAL A 26 -17.19 4.53 5.18
C VAL A 26 -16.49 4.18 6.49
N LEU A 27 -16.51 5.10 7.46
CA LEU A 27 -15.96 4.96 8.80
C LEU A 27 -17.01 4.34 9.74
N THR A 28 -17.56 3.21 9.32
CA THR A 28 -18.44 2.41 10.17
C THR A 28 -17.65 1.84 11.35
N PRO A 29 -18.31 1.47 12.47
CA PRO A 29 -17.64 0.81 13.60
C PRO A 29 -16.80 -0.40 13.18
N ASP A 30 -17.36 -1.27 12.32
CA ASP A 30 -16.69 -2.48 11.81
C ASP A 30 -15.47 -2.13 10.95
N ALA A 31 -15.57 -1.11 10.09
CA ALA A 31 -14.45 -0.66 9.27
C ALA A 31 -13.31 -0.13 10.15
N LEU A 32 -13.64 0.63 11.21
CA LEU A 32 -12.66 1.14 12.16
C LEU A 32 -12.04 0.02 12.99
N GLU A 33 -12.81 -0.98 13.40
CA GLU A 33 -12.26 -2.17 14.07
C GLU A 33 -11.27 -2.91 13.17
N PHE A 34 -11.63 -3.13 11.91
CA PHE A 34 -10.74 -3.75 10.93
C PHE A 34 -9.45 -2.96 10.74
N VAL A 35 -9.53 -1.64 10.58
CA VAL A 35 -8.34 -0.77 10.45
C VAL A 35 -7.47 -0.84 11.70
N ALA A 36 -8.07 -0.87 12.90
CA ALA A 36 -7.33 -0.99 14.15
C ALA A 36 -6.57 -2.32 14.21
N ALA A 37 -7.23 -3.43 13.85
CA ALA A 37 -6.60 -4.75 13.79
C ALA A 37 -5.45 -4.80 12.77
N LEU A 38 -5.67 -4.26 11.56
CA LEU A 38 -4.65 -4.18 10.52
C LEU A 38 -3.45 -3.36 10.96
N HIS A 39 -3.68 -2.22 11.64
CA HIS A 39 -2.61 -1.39 12.17
C HIS A 39 -1.78 -2.15 13.20
N ARG A 40 -2.42 -2.76 14.21
CA ARG A 40 -1.72 -3.55 15.25
C ARG A 40 -0.89 -4.67 14.64
N ALA A 41 -1.39 -5.34 13.61
CA ALA A 41 -0.69 -6.46 12.97
C ALA A 41 0.51 -6.05 12.10
N THR A 42 0.55 -4.81 11.59
CA THR A 42 1.50 -4.43 10.52
C THR A 42 2.36 -3.18 10.81
N ALA A 43 2.01 -2.39 11.82
CA ALA A 43 2.64 -1.09 12.07
C ALA A 43 4.13 -1.20 12.40
N GLU A 44 4.52 -2.17 13.24
CA GLU A 44 5.91 -2.40 13.63
C GLU A 44 6.77 -2.76 12.40
N ARG A 45 6.40 -3.80 11.66
CA ARG A 45 7.12 -4.20 10.45
C ARG A 45 7.21 -3.10 9.42
N ARG A 46 6.15 -2.28 9.27
CA ARG A 46 6.17 -1.11 8.38
C ARG A 46 7.23 -0.10 8.82
N GLN A 47 7.38 0.18 10.12
CA GLN A 47 8.39 1.10 10.63
C GLN A 47 9.81 0.59 10.37
N GLU A 48 10.08 -0.68 10.64
CA GLU A 48 11.37 -1.33 10.35
C GLU A 48 11.74 -1.18 8.86
N LEU A 49 10.80 -1.45 7.95
CA LEU A 49 11.02 -1.33 6.51
C LEU A 49 11.27 0.12 6.07
N MET A 50 10.62 1.10 6.71
CA MET A 50 10.90 2.50 6.44
C MET A 50 12.32 2.89 6.87
N GLN A 51 12.79 2.42 8.03
CA GLN A 51 14.16 2.63 8.49
C GLN A 51 15.18 1.95 7.56
N ALA A 52 14.93 0.69 7.18
CA ALA A 52 15.77 -0.03 6.23
C ALA A 52 15.87 0.68 4.87
N ARG A 53 14.78 1.28 4.39
CA ARG A 53 14.78 2.12 3.18
C ARG A 53 15.69 3.35 3.36
N HIS A 54 15.66 4.02 4.51
CA HIS A 54 16.52 5.18 4.75
C HIS A 54 17.99 4.77 4.78
N ALA A 55 18.32 3.68 5.48
CA ALA A 55 19.67 3.13 5.51
C ALA A 55 20.19 2.77 4.12
N ARG A 56 19.36 2.07 3.31
CA ARG A 56 19.74 1.69 1.94
C ARG A 56 19.95 2.90 1.04
N ARG A 57 19.12 3.94 1.17
CA ARG A 57 19.32 5.21 0.44
C ARG A 57 20.65 5.87 0.82
N GLY A 58 21.03 5.85 2.10
CA GLY A 58 22.32 6.35 2.57
C GLY A 58 23.50 5.63 1.92
N GLN A 59 23.46 4.30 1.85
CA GLN A 59 24.50 3.49 1.18
C GLN A 59 24.65 3.83 -0.30
N ILE A 60 23.54 4.02 -1.01
CA ILE A 60 23.56 4.40 -2.43
C ILE A 60 24.14 5.80 -2.59
N ALA A 61 23.75 6.76 -1.75
CA ALA A 61 24.30 8.11 -1.78
C ALA A 61 25.82 8.14 -1.49
N SER A 62 26.34 7.18 -0.71
CA SER A 62 27.78 7.02 -0.49
C SER A 62 28.51 6.25 -1.61
N GLY A 63 27.87 6.05 -2.77
CA GLY A 63 28.47 5.43 -3.95
C GLY A 63 28.29 3.91 -4.08
N GLN A 64 27.45 3.26 -3.26
CA GLN A 64 27.13 1.85 -3.46
C GLN A 64 26.02 1.68 -4.50
N ASP A 65 26.38 1.23 -5.70
CA ASP A 65 25.37 0.97 -6.74
C ASP A 65 24.46 -0.22 -6.39
N PRO A 66 23.15 -0.16 -6.73
CA PRO A 66 22.26 -1.31 -6.64
C PRO A 66 22.73 -2.45 -7.55
N ARG A 67 22.81 -3.66 -6.99
CA ARG A 67 23.15 -4.89 -7.72
C ARG A 67 22.14 -5.99 -7.38
N PHE A 68 22.07 -7.00 -8.24
CA PHE A 68 21.32 -8.20 -7.93
C PHE A 68 21.94 -8.94 -6.75
N LEU A 69 21.11 -9.24 -5.76
CA LEU A 69 21.54 -9.98 -4.57
C LEU A 69 21.81 -11.45 -4.94
N PRO A 70 22.99 -12.01 -4.61
CA PRO A 70 23.30 -13.42 -4.90
C PRO A 70 22.32 -14.39 -4.23
N GLU A 71 21.89 -14.06 -3.02
CA GLU A 71 20.92 -14.84 -2.21
C GLU A 71 19.56 -15.06 -2.90
N THR A 72 19.15 -14.18 -3.83
CA THR A 72 17.88 -14.33 -4.58
C THR A 72 18.07 -14.89 -5.99
N ALA A 73 19.30 -15.32 -6.35
CA ALA A 73 19.58 -15.87 -7.68
C ALA A 73 18.80 -17.15 -7.98
N GLY A 74 18.57 -18.01 -6.99
CA GLY A 74 17.80 -19.25 -7.14
C GLY A 74 16.36 -18.99 -7.61
N ILE A 75 15.72 -17.96 -7.04
CA ILE A 75 14.36 -17.56 -7.44
C ILE A 75 14.36 -17.02 -8.88
N ARG A 76 15.33 -16.16 -9.23
CA ARG A 76 15.42 -15.55 -10.57
C ARG A 76 15.70 -16.58 -11.67
N ASN A 77 16.49 -17.61 -11.35
CA ASN A 77 16.96 -18.58 -12.32
C ASN A 77 16.07 -19.83 -12.40
N ASP A 78 15.00 -19.92 -11.59
CA ASP A 78 14.06 -21.04 -11.64
C ASP A 78 13.10 -20.90 -12.84
N PRO A 79 13.20 -21.77 -13.87
CA PRO A 79 12.34 -21.70 -15.05
C PRO A 79 10.89 -22.09 -14.78
N ASN A 80 10.61 -22.73 -13.63
CA ASN A 80 9.28 -23.22 -13.26
C ASN A 80 8.48 -22.21 -12.44
N TRP A 81 9.13 -21.21 -11.84
CA TRP A 81 8.46 -20.23 -11.00
C TRP A 81 7.45 -19.39 -11.79
N ARG A 82 6.21 -19.28 -11.29
CA ARG A 82 5.13 -18.46 -11.88
C ARG A 82 4.31 -17.77 -10.77
N VAL A 83 3.78 -16.59 -11.06
CA VAL A 83 2.83 -15.89 -10.17
C VAL A 83 1.49 -16.62 -10.10
N ALA A 84 0.69 -16.33 -9.08
CA ALA A 84 -0.66 -16.87 -8.94
C ALA A 84 -1.52 -16.53 -10.18
N PRO A 85 -2.43 -17.43 -10.61
CA PRO A 85 -3.34 -17.15 -11.72
C PRO A 85 -4.16 -15.88 -11.48
N ARG A 86 -4.39 -15.12 -12.56
CA ARG A 86 -5.28 -13.95 -12.51
C ARG A 86 -6.71 -14.35 -12.14
N HIS A 87 -7.43 -13.43 -11.49
CA HIS A 87 -8.84 -13.61 -11.23
C HIS A 87 -9.65 -13.61 -12.55
N ARG A 88 -10.64 -14.50 -12.68
CA ARG A 88 -11.43 -14.71 -13.90
C ARG A 88 -12.18 -13.46 -14.40
N ALA A 89 -12.54 -12.55 -13.49
CA ALA A 89 -13.29 -11.34 -13.85
C ALA A 89 -12.42 -10.24 -14.51
N TRP A 90 -11.10 -10.39 -14.52
CA TRP A 90 -10.22 -9.46 -15.24
C TRP A 90 -10.23 -9.82 -16.74
N LYS A 91 -10.93 -9.02 -17.56
CA LYS A 91 -10.88 -9.13 -19.02
C LYS A 91 -9.51 -8.66 -19.52
N THR A 92 -8.87 -9.47 -20.36
CA THR A 92 -7.49 -9.30 -20.87
C THR A 92 -7.31 -8.20 -21.91
N ASP A 93 -8.41 -7.60 -22.39
CA ASP A 93 -8.39 -6.80 -23.62
C ASP A 93 -8.64 -5.31 -23.39
N ALA A 94 -8.88 -4.87 -22.14
CA ALA A 94 -9.17 -3.46 -21.84
C ALA A 94 -7.99 -2.51 -22.15
N TRP A 95 -6.75 -3.02 -22.14
CA TRP A 95 -5.54 -2.26 -22.53
C TRP A 95 -5.08 -2.54 -23.96
N ARG A 96 -5.68 -3.52 -24.65
CA ARG A 96 -5.31 -3.92 -26.02
C ARG A 96 -6.46 -3.59 -26.97
N SER A 97 -6.75 -2.31 -27.13
CA SER A 97 -7.48 -1.81 -28.31
C SER A 97 -6.45 -1.47 -29.40
N PRO A 98 -6.34 -2.24 -30.50
CA PRO A 98 -5.66 -1.77 -31.69
C PRO A 98 -6.65 -0.90 -32.46
N GLY A 99 -6.63 0.42 -32.24
CA GLY A 99 -7.61 1.30 -32.87
C GLY A 99 -7.30 2.79 -32.80
N ARG A 100 -6.55 3.26 -33.81
CA ARG A 100 -6.62 4.60 -34.43
C ARG A 100 -6.25 5.83 -33.58
N LEU A 101 -4.95 6.14 -33.59
CA LEU A 101 -4.51 7.52 -33.83
C LEU A 101 -4.23 7.68 -35.33
N THR A 102 -5.29 7.93 -36.11
CA THR A 102 -5.20 8.41 -37.49
C THR A 102 -6.03 9.68 -37.62
N GLY A 103 -5.36 10.81 -37.83
CA GLY A 103 -5.93 12.10 -38.25
C GLY A 103 -6.69 12.84 -37.14
N ARG A 104 -6.50 14.14 -36.91
CA ARG A 104 -6.00 15.23 -37.75
C ARG A 104 -5.47 16.31 -36.81
#